data_AF-A0A5A7N9Z7-F1
#
_entry.id   AF-A0A5A7N9Z7-F1
#
_cell.length_a   1.000
_cell.length_b   1.000
_cell.length_c   1.000
_cell.angle_alpha   90.00
_cell.angle_beta   90.00
_cell.angle_gamma   90.00
#
_symmetry.space_group_name_H-M   'P 1'
#
loop_
_entity.id
_entity.type
_entity.pdbx_description
1 polymer ?
#
loop_
_entity_poly.entity_id
_entity_poly.type
_entity_poly.pdbx_seq_one_letter_code
_entity_poly.pdbx_strand_id
1 'polypeptide(L)'
;MCFQDSLIWSLPISVIENNDYGDLRRSVRHIGAALRKGVDRAAPARSLTARREASKRRPVKNYVPITDEMRAELCAEFDRTGAGPASLFRGRPASLNGLTEIKISHWRTGRVKRADPTEWAYVADALKSLPSKS
;
A
#
# COMPACT_ATOMS: atom_id res chain seq x y z
N MET A 1 -39.60 37.20 -6.43
CA MET A 1 -40.50 36.62 -7.46
C MET A 1 -40.03 35.20 -7.68
N CYS A 2 -40.79 34.11 -7.59
CA CYS A 2 -42.15 33.73 -7.19
C CYS A 2 -42.03 32.19 -6.97
N PHE A 3 -42.57 31.60 -5.88
CA PHE A 3 -43.83 30.80 -5.89
C PHE A 3 -43.78 29.69 -6.96
N GLN A 4 -43.92 28.39 -6.73
CA GLN A 4 -44.84 27.55 -5.94
C GLN A 4 -44.53 26.10 -6.44
N ASP A 5 -44.72 24.95 -5.79
CA ASP A 5 -45.90 24.37 -5.15
C ASP A 5 -45.42 23.11 -4.38
N SER A 6 -45.78 22.93 -3.11
CA SER A 6 -46.97 22.22 -2.64
C SER A 6 -47.00 20.73 -3.03
N LEU A 7 -46.80 19.84 -2.06
CA LEU A 7 -47.89 18.97 -1.60
C LEU A 7 -47.50 18.21 -0.32
N ILE A 8 -48.33 18.49 0.68
CA ILE A 8 -48.41 17.92 2.01
C ILE A 8 -48.98 16.51 1.89
N TRP A 9 -48.35 15.52 2.50
CA TRP A 9 -49.04 14.33 2.99
C TRP A 9 -48.69 14.12 4.46
N SER A 10 -49.67 14.54 5.26
CA SER A 10 -49.78 14.29 6.70
C SER A 10 -49.95 12.78 6.92
N LEU A 11 -49.09 12.18 7.74
CA LEU A 11 -49.34 10.85 8.28
C LEU A 11 -49.32 10.90 9.81
N PRO A 12 -50.27 10.20 10.47
CA PRO A 12 -50.54 10.33 11.88
C PRO A 12 -49.43 9.71 12.74
N ILE A 13 -49.02 10.47 13.74
CA ILE A 13 -48.22 10.01 14.87
C ILE A 13 -49.14 9.14 15.74
N SER A 14 -48.93 7.82 15.68
CA SER A 14 -49.45 6.91 16.69
C SER A 14 -48.30 6.48 17.60
N VAL A 15 -48.39 6.95 18.83
CA VAL A 15 -47.64 6.55 20.01
C VAL A 15 -47.66 5.03 20.17
N ILE A 16 -46.49 4.42 20.35
CA ILE A 16 -46.36 3.17 21.12
C ILE A 16 -45.25 3.38 22.14
N GLU A 17 -45.69 3.59 23.38
CA GLU A 17 -44.91 3.57 24.60
C GLU A 17 -44.43 2.14 24.92
N ASN A 18 -43.21 2.09 25.46
CA ASN A 18 -42.69 1.13 26.45
C ASN A 18 -42.77 -0.37 26.12
N ASN A 19 -41.61 -0.99 25.85
CA ASN A 19 -41.33 -2.29 26.48
C ASN A 19 -39.82 -2.61 26.59
N ASP A 20 -39.37 -2.69 27.84
CA ASP A 20 -38.38 -3.62 28.39
C ASP A 20 -37.06 -3.93 27.63
N TYR A 21 -36.07 -3.06 27.79
CA TYR A 21 -34.66 -3.32 27.41
C TYR A 21 -33.81 -3.90 28.56
N GLY A 22 -34.41 -4.54 29.57
CA GLY A 22 -33.71 -5.09 30.72
C GLY A 22 -33.16 -6.51 30.53
N ASP A 23 -33.87 -7.36 29.77
CA ASP A 23 -33.67 -8.82 29.84
C ASP A 23 -32.73 -9.39 28.75
N LEU A 24 -32.46 -8.63 27.68
CA LEU A 24 -31.52 -9.07 26.63
C LEU A 24 -30.05 -9.03 27.06
N ARG A 25 -29.70 -8.38 28.18
CA ARG A 25 -28.29 -8.26 28.62
C ARG A 25 -27.78 -9.42 29.49
N ARG A 26 -28.66 -10.31 29.98
CA ARG A 26 -28.24 -11.54 30.70
C ARG A 26 -28.03 -12.74 29.77
N SER A 27 -28.79 -12.82 28.67
CA SER A 27 -28.72 -13.95 27.73
C SER A 27 -27.42 -13.97 26.89
N VAL A 28 -26.91 -12.80 26.47
CA VAL A 28 -25.72 -12.72 25.61
C VAL A 28 -24.44 -13.21 26.30
N ARG A 29 -24.37 -13.15 27.64
CA ARG A 29 -23.20 -13.65 28.40
C ARG A 29 -23.14 -15.17 28.50
N HIS A 30 -24.27 -15.88 28.44
CA HIS A 30 -24.29 -17.35 28.46
C HIS A 30 -23.96 -17.95 27.08
N ILE A 31 -24.44 -17.33 25.99
CA ILE A 31 -24.13 -17.80 24.62
C ILE A 31 -22.63 -17.67 24.32
N GLY A 32 -21.99 -16.58 24.74
CA GLY A 32 -20.53 -16.39 24.55
C GLY A 32 -19.66 -17.39 25.31
N ALA A 33 -20.13 -17.97 26.41
CA ALA A 33 -19.38 -18.95 27.20
C ALA A 33 -19.48 -20.38 26.65
N ALA A 34 -20.65 -20.76 26.09
CA ALA A 34 -20.86 -22.08 25.50
C ALA A 34 -20.10 -22.26 24.17
N LEU A 35 -19.97 -21.20 23.36
CA LEU A 35 -19.22 -21.24 22.10
C LEU A 35 -17.69 -21.37 22.28
N ARG A 36 -17.17 -21.20 23.49
CA ARG A 36 -15.72 -21.35 23.79
C ARG A 36 -15.30 -22.78 24.12
N LYS A 37 -16.23 -23.70 24.40
CA LYS A 37 -15.92 -25.09 24.79
C LYS A 37 -15.85 -26.08 23.61
N GLY A 38 -16.30 -25.70 22.41
CA GLY A 38 -16.43 -26.61 21.27
C GLY A 38 -15.70 -26.20 19.99
N VAL A 39 -14.94 -25.10 20.00
CA VAL A 39 -13.98 -24.88 18.91
C VAL A 39 -12.77 -25.73 19.23
N ASP A 40 -12.75 -26.94 18.67
CA ASP A 40 -11.52 -27.62 18.36
C ASP A 40 -10.57 -26.58 17.76
N ARG A 41 -9.60 -26.13 18.55
CA ARG A 41 -8.48 -25.34 18.04
C ARG A 41 -7.63 -26.32 17.24
N ALA A 42 -8.14 -26.79 16.10
CA ALA A 42 -7.34 -27.33 15.04
C ALA A 42 -6.12 -26.41 14.92
N ALA A 43 -4.93 -27.00 15.11
CA ALA A 43 -3.68 -26.29 15.25
C ALA A 43 -3.63 -25.11 14.26
N PRO A 44 -3.32 -23.87 14.71
CA PRO A 44 -3.36 -22.73 13.81
C PRO A 44 -2.35 -22.97 12.70
N ALA A 45 -2.83 -23.07 11.45
CA ALA A 45 -2.02 -23.36 10.27
C ALA A 45 -0.86 -22.37 10.02
N ARG A 46 -0.73 -21.30 10.82
CA ARG A 46 0.53 -20.72 11.30
C ARG A 46 0.24 -19.95 12.60
N SER A 47 0.75 -20.39 13.73
CA SER A 47 0.72 -19.58 14.96
C SER A 47 1.35 -18.20 14.72
N LEU A 48 0.88 -17.17 15.41
CA LEU A 48 1.48 -15.82 15.35
C LEU A 48 2.99 -15.87 15.65
N THR A 49 3.40 -16.78 16.54
CA THR A 49 4.80 -17.06 16.86
C THR A 49 5.59 -17.58 15.66
N ALA A 50 5.05 -18.54 14.89
CA ALA A 50 5.69 -19.05 13.67
C ALA A 50 5.83 -17.97 12.58
N ARG A 51 4.82 -17.10 12.40
CA ARG A 51 4.90 -15.96 11.46
C ARG A 51 5.98 -14.95 11.87
N ARG A 52 6.06 -14.62 13.17
CA ARG A 52 7.07 -13.70 13.71
C ARG A 52 8.48 -14.25 13.51
N GLU A 53 8.67 -15.53 13.79
CA GLU A 53 9.95 -16.21 13.62
C GLU A 53 10.36 -16.31 12.14
N ALA A 54 9.42 -16.62 11.25
CA ALA A 54 9.65 -16.57 9.80
C ALA A 54 10.02 -15.15 9.32
N SER A 55 9.45 -14.11 9.92
CA SER A 55 9.78 -12.71 9.58
C SER A 55 11.19 -12.33 10.03
N LYS A 56 11.67 -12.81 11.18
CA LYS A 56 13.05 -12.55 11.64
C LYS A 56 14.10 -13.15 10.72
N ARG A 57 13.75 -14.24 10.02
CA ARG A 57 14.63 -14.91 9.04
C ARG A 57 14.63 -14.24 7.67
N ARG A 58 13.81 -13.20 7.45
CA ARG A 58 13.85 -12.46 6.18
C ARG A 58 15.15 -11.66 6.11
N PRO A 59 15.91 -11.77 5.02
CA PRO A 59 17.11 -10.95 4.85
C PRO A 59 16.73 -9.48 4.88
N VAL A 60 17.46 -8.70 5.67
CA VAL A 60 17.29 -7.24 5.71
C VAL A 60 17.80 -6.69 4.39
N LYS A 61 16.91 -6.05 3.62
CA LYS A 61 17.32 -5.36 2.41
C LYS A 61 18.04 -4.08 2.78
N ASN A 62 19.25 -3.91 2.25
CA ASN A 62 20.02 -2.69 2.44
C ASN A 62 19.58 -1.66 1.39
N TYR A 63 19.05 -0.53 1.86
CA TYR A 63 18.56 0.54 0.99
C TYR A 63 19.40 1.79 1.17
N VAL A 64 19.75 2.44 0.06
CA VAL A 64 20.37 3.76 0.08
C VAL A 64 19.30 4.85 0.07
N PRO A 65 19.44 5.91 0.88
CA PRO A 65 18.57 7.07 0.80
C PRO A 65 18.81 7.81 -0.52
N ILE A 66 17.74 8.20 -1.20
CA ILE A 66 17.81 9.09 -2.37
C ILE A 66 17.66 10.51 -1.84
N THR A 67 18.75 11.29 -1.91
CA THR A 67 18.71 12.71 -1.55
C THR A 67 18.07 13.54 -2.64
N ASP A 68 17.82 14.82 -2.36
CA ASP A 68 17.23 15.73 -3.33
C ASP A 68 18.20 16.03 -4.48
N GLU A 69 19.50 16.08 -4.18
CA GLU A 69 20.59 16.25 -5.15
C GLU A 69 20.69 15.05 -6.08
N MET A 70 20.72 13.83 -5.54
CA MET A 70 20.74 12.59 -6.34
C MET A 70 19.55 12.50 -7.29
N ARG A 71 18.37 12.96 -6.87
CA ARG A 71 17.18 13.00 -7.70
C ARG A 71 17.29 14.07 -8.79
N ALA A 72 17.83 15.25 -8.47
CA ALA A 72 18.05 16.31 -9.44
C ALA A 72 19.03 15.86 -10.53
N GLU A 73 20.14 15.19 -10.15
CA GLU A 73 21.08 14.58 -11.09
C GLU A 73 20.40 13.55 -11.99
N LEU A 74 19.61 12.64 -11.42
CA LEU A 74 18.89 11.63 -12.18
C LEU A 74 17.95 12.27 -13.22
N CYS A 75 17.20 13.30 -12.82
CA CYS A 75 16.31 14.02 -13.74
C CYS A 75 17.10 14.73 -14.84
N ALA A 76 18.21 15.40 -14.50
CA ALA A 76 19.07 16.06 -15.48
C ALA A 76 19.65 15.07 -16.51
N GLU A 77 20.02 13.86 -16.10
CA GLU A 77 20.49 12.82 -17.01
C GLU A 77 19.39 12.31 -17.96
N PHE A 78 18.16 12.16 -17.47
CA PHE A 78 17.02 11.84 -18.32
C PHE A 78 16.72 12.96 -19.32
N ASP A 79 16.82 14.22 -18.89
CA ASP A 79 16.59 15.38 -19.76
C ASP A 79 17.70 15.51 -20.82
N ARG A 80 18.97 15.26 -20.45
CA ARG A 80 20.13 15.26 -21.36
C ARG A 80 20.02 14.19 -22.43
N THR A 81 19.61 12.98 -22.04
CA THR A 81 19.53 11.83 -22.96
C THR A 81 18.24 11.82 -23.76
N GLY A 82 17.18 12.48 -23.28
CA GLY A 82 15.84 12.36 -23.83
C GLY A 82 15.27 10.94 -23.73
N ALA A 83 15.92 10.07 -22.94
CA ALA A 83 15.55 8.68 -22.79
C ALA A 83 14.34 8.54 -21.88
N GLY A 84 13.47 7.57 -22.17
CA GLY A 84 12.41 7.17 -21.25
C GLY A 84 12.91 6.12 -20.25
N PRO A 85 12.27 5.93 -19.08
CA PRO A 85 12.65 4.84 -18.19
C PRO A 85 12.60 3.47 -18.89
N ALA A 86 11.63 3.24 -19.77
CA ALA A 86 11.51 2.04 -20.60
C ALA A 86 12.76 1.71 -21.43
N SER A 87 13.53 2.71 -21.91
CA SER A 87 14.69 2.43 -22.78
C SER A 87 15.84 1.78 -22.03
N LEU A 88 15.89 1.93 -20.69
CA LEU A 88 16.91 1.32 -19.84
C LEU A 88 16.73 -0.19 -19.66
N PHE A 89 15.59 -0.75 -20.06
CA PHE A 89 15.28 -2.16 -19.81
C PHE A 89 15.75 -3.13 -20.91
N ARG A 90 16.13 -2.63 -22.09
CA ARG A 90 16.52 -3.49 -23.23
C ARG A 90 17.76 -4.37 -22.97
N GLY A 91 18.62 -3.99 -22.03
CA GLY A 91 19.82 -4.73 -21.65
C GLY A 91 19.89 -5.08 -20.17
N ARG A 92 18.75 -5.14 -19.47
CA ARG A 92 18.74 -5.32 -18.01
C ARG A 92 19.10 -6.77 -17.63
N PRO A 93 20.06 -6.98 -16.72
CA PRO A 93 20.35 -8.31 -16.19
C PRO A 93 19.15 -8.87 -15.39
N ALA A 94 19.00 -10.20 -15.40
CA ALA A 94 17.93 -10.89 -14.68
C ALA A 94 17.99 -10.70 -13.15
N SER A 95 19.17 -10.38 -12.61
CA SER A 95 19.35 -10.05 -11.18
C SER A 95 18.55 -8.82 -10.74
N LEU A 96 18.20 -7.91 -11.67
CA LEU A 96 17.45 -6.69 -11.40
C LEU A 96 15.95 -6.84 -11.69
N ASN A 97 15.39 -8.04 -11.54
CA ASN A 97 13.96 -8.28 -11.74
C ASN A 97 13.04 -7.43 -10.84
N GLY A 98 13.56 -6.94 -9.71
CA GLY A 98 12.86 -6.00 -8.84
C GLY A 98 12.80 -4.56 -9.34
N LEU A 99 13.62 -4.19 -10.34
CA LEU A 99 13.64 -2.85 -10.94
C LEU A 99 12.52 -2.75 -11.97
N THR A 100 11.67 -1.72 -11.87
CA THR A 100 10.59 -1.48 -12.82
C THR A 100 10.59 -0.02 -13.24
N GLU A 101 10.03 0.29 -14.40
CA GLU A 101 9.87 1.66 -14.90
C GLU A 101 9.10 2.55 -13.91
N ILE A 102 8.06 1.98 -13.28
CA ILE A 102 7.28 2.66 -12.24
C ILE A 102 8.19 3.06 -11.07
N LYS A 103 9.13 2.19 -10.67
CA LYS A 103 10.03 2.49 -9.56
C LYS A 103 10.99 3.64 -9.88
N ILE A 104 11.55 3.66 -11.09
CA ILE A 104 12.38 4.77 -11.57
C ILE A 104 11.57 6.07 -11.59
N SER A 105 10.33 6.01 -12.07
CA SER A 105 9.41 7.15 -12.07
C SER A 105 9.08 7.64 -10.65
N HIS A 106 8.94 6.74 -9.68
CA HIS A 106 8.75 7.08 -8.27
C HIS A 106 10.00 7.71 -7.63
N TRP A 107 11.20 7.32 -8.05
CA TRP A 107 12.44 7.99 -7.63
C TRP A 107 12.51 9.42 -8.17
N ARG A 108 12.21 9.61 -9.46
CA ARG A 108 12.18 10.95 -10.11
C ARG A 108 11.16 11.89 -9.48
N THR A 109 9.98 11.38 -9.12
CA THR A 109 8.92 12.17 -8.47
C THR A 109 9.12 12.32 -6.96
N GLY A 110 10.10 11.64 -6.37
CA GLY A 110 10.34 11.64 -4.92
C GLY A 110 9.31 10.87 -4.09
N ARG A 111 8.37 10.15 -4.73
CA ARG A 111 7.40 9.26 -4.04
C ARG A 111 8.12 8.15 -3.26
N VAL A 112 9.26 7.68 -3.77
CA VAL A 112 10.12 6.70 -3.12
C VAL A 112 11.48 7.35 -2.87
N LYS A 113 11.85 7.44 -1.58
CA LYS A 113 13.10 8.10 -1.12
C LYS A 113 14.23 7.12 -0.82
N ARG A 114 14.09 5.86 -1.23
CA ARG A 114 15.04 4.78 -0.96
C ARG A 114 15.18 3.90 -2.20
N ALA A 115 16.41 3.52 -2.54
CA ALA A 115 16.70 2.62 -3.65
C ALA A 115 17.57 1.46 -3.17
N ASP A 116 17.48 0.32 -3.85
CA ASP A 116 18.52 -0.69 -3.73
C ASP A 116 19.80 -0.15 -4.38
N PRO A 117 20.98 -0.26 -3.74
CA PRO A 117 22.22 0.28 -4.27
C PRO A 117 22.58 -0.30 -5.65
N THR A 118 22.29 -1.58 -5.88
CA THR A 118 22.58 -2.27 -7.15
C THR A 118 21.72 -1.72 -8.28
N GLU A 119 20.44 -1.49 -7.99
CA GLU A 119 19.48 -0.95 -8.95
C GLU A 119 19.76 0.52 -9.27
N TRP A 120 20.15 1.30 -8.25
CA TRP A 120 20.54 2.70 -8.42
C TRP A 120 21.77 2.82 -9.32
N ALA A 121 22.84 2.08 -9.01
CA ALA A 121 24.07 2.10 -9.79
C ALA A 121 23.82 1.73 -11.25
N TYR A 122 23.02 0.69 -11.50
CA TYR A 122 22.65 0.30 -12.86
C TYR A 122 21.97 1.42 -13.64
N VAL A 123 20.99 2.11 -13.04
CA VAL A 123 20.26 3.19 -13.72
C VAL A 123 21.19 4.38 -14.01
N ALA A 124 22.02 4.76 -13.03
CA ALA A 124 22.97 5.86 -13.21
C ALA A 124 24.00 5.56 -14.31
N ASP A 125 24.57 4.34 -14.33
CA ASP A 125 25.55 3.93 -15.34
C ASP A 125 24.92 3.79 -16.73
N ALA A 126 23.70 3.24 -16.80
CA ALA A 126 22.98 3.11 -18.05
C ALA A 126 22.68 4.48 -18.69
N LEU A 127 22.30 5.49 -17.89
CA LEU A 127 22.05 6.85 -18.38
C LEU A 127 23.33 7.55 -18.84
N LYS A 128 24.43 7.41 -18.08
CA LYS A 128 25.75 7.96 -18.47
C LYS A 128 26.25 7.38 -19.79
N SER A 129 25.93 6.11 -20.07
CA SER A 129 26.33 5.42 -21.30
C SER A 129 25.53 5.87 -22.53
N LEU A 130 24.40 6.55 -22.34
CA LEU A 130 23.56 7.02 -23.44
C LEU A 130 24.07 8.37 -24.00
N PRO A 131 24.09 8.54 -25.34
CA PRO A 131 24.44 9.81 -25.96
C PRO A 131 23.43 10.89 -25.59
N SER A 132 23.87 12.15 -25.58
CA SER A 132 22.95 13.28 -25.43
C SER A 132 22.02 13.37 -26.63
N LYS A 133 20.79 13.81 -26.40
CA LYS A 133 19.84 14.11 -27.46
C LYS A 133 20.42 15.25 -28.31
N SER A 134 20.82 14.93 -29.54
CA SER A 134 21.19 15.91 -30.57
C SER A 134 19.95 16.49 -31.24
#